data_AF-A0A160P548-F1
#
_entry.id   AF-A0A160P548-F1
#
_cell.length_a   1.000
_cell.length_b   1.000
_cell.length_c   1.000
_cell.angle_alpha   90.00
_cell.angle_beta   90.00
_cell.angle_gamma   90.00
#
_symmetry.space_group_name_H-M   'P 1'
#
loop_
_entity.id
_entity.type
_entity.pdbx_description
1 polymer ?
#
loop_
_entity_poly.entity_id
_entity_poly.type
_entity_poly.pdbx_seq_one_letter_code
_entity_poly.pdbx_strand_id
1 'polypeptide(L)'
;MTTTTGLSTDHGLRHHPAPAPGCTVCALLVAWFRHYASTGPRFDASAAVDCAVEIRNHPHDPPKLTLRADSPPAVGSRATRRSG
;
A
#
# COMPACT_ATOMS: atom_id res chain seq x y z
N MET A 1 0.28 29.28 -11.22
CA MET A 1 0.64 28.34 -10.13
C MET A 1 -0.22 27.10 -10.32
N THR A 2 0.31 26.09 -11.01
CA THR A 2 -0.47 24.89 -11.39
C THR A 2 -0.24 23.83 -10.33
N THR A 3 -1.15 23.72 -9.36
CA THR A 3 -1.13 22.61 -8.41
C THR A 3 -1.75 21.40 -9.09
N THR A 4 -0.89 20.54 -9.66
CA THR A 4 -1.24 19.18 -10.02
C THR A 4 -1.64 18.44 -8.76
N THR A 5 -2.94 18.26 -8.55
CA THR A 5 -3.48 17.40 -7.50
C THR A 5 -3.06 15.97 -7.79
N GLY A 6 -2.03 15.51 -7.07
CA GLY A 6 -1.57 14.12 -7.06
C GLY A 6 -2.73 13.20 -6.68
N LEU A 7 -2.85 12.12 -7.47
CA LEU A 7 -3.85 11.07 -7.40
C LEU A 7 -4.02 10.54 -5.95
N SER A 8 -5.14 10.86 -5.31
CA SER A 8 -5.57 10.23 -4.05
C SER A 8 -5.98 8.78 -4.33
N THR A 9 -5.00 7.87 -4.35
CA THR A 9 -5.23 6.43 -4.27
C THR A 9 -4.95 5.90 -2.85
N ASP A 10 -5.11 6.76 -1.85
CA ASP A 10 -4.89 6.44 -0.43
C ASP A 10 -6.25 6.35 0.29
N HIS A 11 -7.14 5.49 -0.17
CA HIS A 11 -8.39 5.21 0.56
C HIS A 11 -8.38 3.84 1.24
N GLY A 12 -7.48 2.92 0.84
CA GLY A 12 -7.35 1.59 1.44
C GLY A 12 -6.10 1.36 2.29
N LEU A 13 -5.05 2.19 2.16
CA LEU A 13 -3.79 2.04 2.91
C LEU A 13 -3.81 2.72 4.29
N ARG A 14 -4.82 3.55 4.56
CA ARG A 14 -5.04 4.18 5.87
C ARG A 14 -5.53 3.21 6.95
N HIS A 15 -5.90 1.98 6.59
CA HIS A 15 -6.21 0.97 7.58
C HIS A 15 -4.94 0.63 8.37
N HIS A 16 -5.00 0.81 9.69
CA HIS A 16 -3.89 0.48 10.58
C HIS A 16 -3.46 -0.98 10.33
N PRO A 17 -2.22 -1.23 9.84
CA PRO A 17 -1.82 -2.57 9.47
C PRO A 17 -1.64 -3.43 10.72
N ALA A 18 -2.18 -4.65 10.68
CA ALA A 18 -2.06 -5.61 11.78
C ALA A 18 -0.88 -6.58 11.56
N PRO A 19 -0.12 -6.91 12.61
CA PRO A 19 0.96 -7.87 12.49
C PRO A 19 0.42 -9.31 12.37
N ALA A 20 1.18 -10.20 11.74
CA ALA A 20 0.83 -11.62 11.78
C ALA A 20 1.09 -12.16 13.19
N PRO A 21 0.29 -13.11 13.70
CA PRO A 21 0.56 -13.75 14.98
C PRO A 21 1.99 -14.32 15.04
N GLY A 22 2.75 -13.95 16.06
CA GLY A 22 4.11 -14.43 16.27
C GLY A 22 5.20 -13.87 15.33
N CYS A 23 4.85 -12.99 14.38
CA CYS A 23 5.85 -12.42 13.47
C CYS A 23 6.47 -11.12 14.02
N THR A 24 7.72 -11.21 14.46
CA THR A 24 8.49 -10.07 14.95
C THR A 24 8.70 -9.00 13.87
N VAL A 25 8.92 -9.38 12.62
CA VAL A 25 9.12 -8.43 11.50
C VAL A 25 7.87 -7.58 11.29
N CYS A 26 6.69 -8.21 11.26
CA CYS A 26 5.43 -7.49 11.17
C CYS A 26 5.20 -6.56 12.37
N ALA A 27 5.52 -7.00 13.59
CA ALA A 27 5.40 -6.16 14.79
C ALA A 27 6.32 -4.93 14.71
N LEU A 28 7.54 -5.09 14.22
CA LEU A 28 8.49 -4.00 14.01
C LEU A 28 7.98 -3.00 12.97
N LEU A 29 7.49 -3.48 11.82
CA LEU A 29 6.93 -2.61 10.78
C LEU A 29 5.69 -1.84 11.27
N VAL A 30 4.88 -2.42 12.15
CA VAL A 30 3.74 -1.70 12.78
C VAL A 30 4.24 -0.57 13.70
N ALA A 31 5.36 -0.77 14.40
CA ALA A 31 5.96 0.30 15.21
C ALA A 31 6.47 1.44 14.32
N TRP A 32 7.13 1.13 13.20
CA TRP A 32 7.56 2.13 12.21
C TRP A 32 6.38 2.84 11.54
N PHE A 33 5.33 2.11 11.18
CA PHE A 33 4.10 2.71 10.68
C PHE A 33 3.56 3.76 11.65
N ARG A 34 3.46 3.43 12.95
CA ARG A 34 2.99 4.37 13.98
C ARG A 34 3.90 5.57 14.15
N HIS A 35 5.21 5.40 13.97
CA HIS A 35 6.17 6.48 14.02
C HIS A 35 5.92 7.49 12.88
N TYR A 36 5.81 7.01 11.65
CA TYR A 36 5.62 7.84 10.46
C TYR A 36 4.19 8.38 10.31
N ALA A 37 3.18 7.65 10.82
CA ALA A 37 1.78 8.09 10.81
C ALA A 37 1.46 9.06 11.96
N SER A 38 2.41 9.36 12.85
CA SER A 38 2.19 10.30 13.95
C SER A 38 2.00 11.73 13.44
N THR A 39 1.08 12.49 14.04
CA THR A 39 0.92 13.91 13.74
C THR A 39 2.09 14.69 14.36
N GLY A 40 3.02 15.19 13.55
CA GLY A 40 4.16 15.97 14.06
C GLY A 40 5.31 16.09 13.06
N PRO A 41 6.49 16.57 13.49
CA PRO A 41 7.66 16.77 12.63
C PRO A 41 8.21 15.48 12.01
N ARG A 42 7.79 14.32 12.54
CA ARG A 42 8.18 12.98 12.08
C ARG A 42 7.12 12.34 11.18
N PHE A 43 6.05 13.08 10.86
CA PHE A 43 5.02 12.63 9.93
C PHE A 43 5.62 12.43 8.54
N ASP A 44 5.53 11.21 8.04
CA ASP A 44 5.92 10.85 6.67
C ASP A 44 4.88 9.89 6.09
N ALA A 45 4.00 10.44 5.26
CA ALA A 45 2.93 9.66 4.65
C ALA A 45 3.46 8.57 3.69
N SER A 46 4.56 8.82 3.00
CA SER A 46 5.15 7.84 2.08
C SER A 46 5.73 6.67 2.86
N ALA A 47 6.53 6.96 3.88
CA ALA A 47 7.15 5.91 4.70
C ALA A 47 6.10 5.09 5.47
N ALA A 48 5.00 5.73 5.91
CA ALA A 48 3.87 5.02 6.51
C ALA A 48 3.19 4.06 5.50
N VAL A 49 2.95 4.52 4.26
CA VAL A 49 2.41 3.68 3.20
C VAL A 49 3.34 2.50 2.88
N ASP A 50 4.64 2.73 2.76
CA ASP A 50 5.62 1.68 2.50
C ASP A 50 5.58 0.61 3.59
N CYS A 51 5.55 1.02 4.87
CA CYS A 51 5.38 0.09 5.98
C CYS A 51 4.10 -0.77 5.85
N ALA A 52 2.97 -0.15 5.45
CA ALA A 52 1.72 -0.88 5.26
C ALA A 52 1.79 -1.88 4.09
N VAL A 53 2.44 -1.51 2.99
CA VAL A 53 2.67 -2.38 1.83
C VAL A 53 3.55 -3.57 2.21
N GLU A 54 4.65 -3.33 2.92
CA GLU A 54 5.55 -4.39 3.38
C GLU A 54 4.84 -5.36 4.33
N ILE A 55 4.04 -4.86 5.29
CA ILE A 55 3.26 -5.73 6.20
C ILE A 55 2.25 -6.59 5.43
N ARG A 56 1.61 -6.03 4.39
CA ARG A 56 0.62 -6.75 3.58
C ARG A 56 1.26 -7.84 2.74
N ASN A 57 2.45 -7.56 2.19
CA ASN A 57 3.14 -8.43 1.25
C ASN A 57 4.14 -9.39 1.94
N HIS A 58 4.41 -9.21 3.23
CA HIS A 58 5.34 -10.08 3.98
C HIS A 58 4.89 -11.55 3.94
N PRO A 59 5.78 -12.47 3.56
CA PRO A 59 5.42 -13.88 3.36
C PRO A 59 5.00 -14.54 4.68
N HIS A 60 3.83 -15.20 4.66
CA HIS A 60 3.25 -15.97 5.75
C HIS A 60 2.49 -17.19 5.23
N ASP A 61 2.29 -18.17 6.10
CA ASP A 61 1.38 -19.29 5.86
C ASP A 61 0.27 -19.27 6.95
N PRO A 62 -0.99 -18.94 6.61
CA PRO A 62 -1.47 -18.51 5.30
C PRO A 62 -1.02 -17.08 4.93
N PRO A 63 -0.96 -16.74 3.62
CA PRO A 63 -0.56 -15.41 3.18
C PRO A 63 -1.59 -14.35 3.58
N LYS A 64 -1.11 -13.17 3.98
CA LYS A 64 -1.97 -11.99 4.23
C LYS A 64 -2.54 -11.39 2.96
N LEU A 65 -1.73 -11.41 1.90
CA LEU A 65 -2.14 -10.94 0.59
C LEU A 65 -3.03 -12.00 -0.06
N THR A 66 -4.28 -11.65 -0.32
CA THR A 66 -5.28 -12.52 -0.96
C THR A 66 -5.45 -12.27 -2.45
N LEU A 67 -4.54 -11.49 -3.06
CA LEU A 67 -4.51 -11.32 -4.51
C LEU A 67 -4.21 -12.67 -5.17
N ARG A 68 -4.86 -12.94 -6.32
CA ARG A 68 -4.59 -14.16 -7.08
C ARG A 68 -3.14 -14.13 -7.58
N ALA A 69 -2.45 -15.25 -7.44
CA ALA A 69 -1.08 -15.42 -7.94
C ALA A 69 -1.03 -15.40 -9.49
N ASP A 70 -2.11 -15.83 -10.13
CA ASP A 70 -2.18 -16.09 -11.57
C ASP A 70 -2.58 -14.82 -12.36
N SER A 71 -1.62 -13.92 -12.55
CA SER A 71 -1.65 -12.75 -13.45
C SER A 71 -2.69 -11.63 -13.16
N PRO A 72 -2.32 -10.35 -13.41
CA PRO A 72 -3.28 -9.25 -13.42
C PRO A 72 -4.32 -9.45 -14.54
N PRO A 73 -5.58 -9.00 -14.36
CA PRO A 73 -6.56 -9.02 -15.44
C PRO A 73 -6.02 -8.21 -16.62
N ALA A 74 -6.15 -8.76 -17.84
CA ALA A 74 -5.67 -8.12 -19.05
C ALA A 74 -6.21 -6.67 -19.11
N VAL A 75 -5.31 -5.69 -19.02
CA VAL A 75 -5.65 -4.28 -19.16
C VAL A 75 -6.15 -4.10 -20.60
N GLY A 76 -7.46 -3.97 -20.75
CA GLY A 76 -8.09 -3.71 -22.03
C GLY A 76 -7.65 -2.35 -22.56
N SER A 77 -6.66 -2.35 -23.45
CA SER A 77 -6.27 -1.16 -24.21
C SER A 77 -7.47 -0.63 -24.99
N ARG A 78 -8.05 0.48 -24.52
CA ARG A 78 -9.04 1.25 -25.29
C ARG A 78 -8.30 1.95 -26.43
N ALA A 79 -8.06 1.23 -27.53
CA ALA A 79 -7.70 1.83 -28.81
C ALA A 79 -8.95 2.51 -29.37
N THR A 80 -9.16 3.79 -29.02
CA THR A 80 -10.12 4.63 -29.73
C THR A 80 -9.63 4.84 -31.16
N ARG A 81 -10.42 4.31 -32.09
CA ARG A 81 -10.35 4.51 -33.55
C ARG A 81 -10.14 5.99 -33.88
N ARG A 82 -9.22 6.29 -34.81
CA ARG A 82 -9.31 7.48 -35.66
C ARG A 82 -9.27 7.01 -37.11
N SER A 83 -10.46 6.95 -37.70
CA SER A 83 -10.65 7.04 -39.15
C SER A 83 -10.46 8.50 -39.55
N GLY A 84 -9.79 8.72 -40.68
CA GLY A 84 -9.53 10.03 -41.28
C GLY A 84 -8.40 9.90 -42.28
#